data_AF-A0AAD6GW41-F1
#
_entry.id   AF-A0AAD6GW41-F1
#
_cell.length_a   1.000
_cell.length_b   1.000
_cell.length_c   1.000
_cell.angle_alpha   90.00
_cell.angle_beta   90.00
_cell.angle_gamma   90.00
#
_symmetry.space_group_name_H-M   'P 1'
#
loop_
_entity.id
_entity.type
_entity.pdbx_description
1 polymer ?
#
loop_
_entity_poly.entity_id
_entity_poly.type
_entity_poly.pdbx_seq_one_letter_code
_entity_poly.pdbx_strand_id
1 'polypeptide(L)'
;MESSLSFDTSTASWFEIAQAIFRRTGTIFIDYFLVTLFLSWPFHFVTGPVRWRRAVGFRDREIIVRRSSRSWSRKLERNKWIRHDEAMRDKIVAAVTPERIGKTGYLLVDDDWNLDYQAMIRAHALVDLTRKGDGVQLDEFRTAVLVHTDSDGWLVWRVADENTPAGRERNAHRDQVLAFKDKLTALGKESLFYRWVELVQWESSQPGGFTPERQQSAMVQVQQMFEQENISFSDFWDDLGGMQGLEMPQQ
;
A
#
# COMPACT_ATOMS: atom_id res chain seq x y z
N MET A 1 -65.78 0.66 -4.22
CA MET A 1 -64.55 1.40 -3.91
C MET A 1 -63.73 1.47 -5.19
N GLU A 2 -63.92 2.52 -5.97
CA GLU A 2 -63.06 2.79 -7.12
C GLU A 2 -61.67 3.12 -6.59
N SER A 3 -60.69 2.29 -6.94
CA SER A 3 -59.30 2.59 -6.66
C SER A 3 -58.93 3.84 -7.46
N SER A 4 -58.30 4.84 -6.84
CA SER A 4 -57.85 6.08 -7.51
C SER A 4 -56.87 5.85 -8.68
N LEU A 5 -56.54 4.59 -8.98
CA LEU A 5 -55.69 4.14 -10.07
C LEU A 5 -56.46 3.52 -11.26
N SER A 6 -57.74 3.18 -11.12
CA SER A 6 -58.54 2.65 -12.24
C SER A 6 -58.87 3.78 -13.22
N PHE A 7 -58.48 3.61 -14.48
CA PHE A 7 -58.79 4.52 -15.57
C PHE A 7 -59.73 3.79 -16.52
N ASP A 8 -60.94 4.29 -16.72
CA ASP A 8 -61.89 3.70 -17.65
C ASP A 8 -61.51 4.07 -19.08
N THR A 9 -60.96 3.11 -19.82
CA THR A 9 -60.52 3.30 -21.21
C THR A 9 -61.68 3.30 -22.21
N SER A 10 -62.88 2.93 -21.79
CA SER A 10 -64.03 2.77 -22.69
C SER A 10 -64.74 4.09 -23.02
N THR A 11 -64.58 5.11 -22.17
CA THR A 11 -65.22 6.43 -22.30
C THR A 11 -64.24 7.58 -22.53
N ALA A 12 -62.93 7.32 -22.49
CA ALA A 12 -61.90 8.36 -22.49
C ALA A 12 -61.44 8.75 -23.90
N SER A 13 -61.16 10.04 -24.08
CA SER A 13 -60.53 10.56 -25.30
C SER A 13 -59.09 10.06 -25.42
N TRP A 14 -58.61 9.84 -26.65
CA TRP A 14 -57.21 9.46 -26.93
C TRP A 14 -56.18 10.40 -26.28
N PHE A 15 -56.51 11.69 -26.19
CA PHE A 15 -55.67 12.67 -25.52
C PHE A 15 -55.60 12.47 -24.00
N GLU A 16 -56.72 12.12 -23.37
CA GLU A 16 -56.81 11.83 -21.94
C GLU A 16 -56.06 10.55 -21.58
N ILE A 17 -56.16 9.52 -22.44
CA ILE A 17 -55.39 8.29 -22.33
C ILE A 17 -53.89 8.60 -22.44
N ALA A 18 -53.48 9.36 -23.46
CA ALA A 18 -52.07 9.72 -23.65
C ALA A 18 -51.51 10.54 -22.48
N GLN A 19 -52.27 11.50 -21.96
CA GLN A 19 -51.88 12.31 -20.80
C GLN A 19 -51.81 11.47 -19.52
N ALA A 20 -52.76 10.55 -19.30
CA ALA A 20 -52.74 9.64 -18.16
C ALA A 20 -51.53 8.70 -18.21
N ILE A 21 -51.22 8.13 -19.38
CA ILE A 21 -50.02 7.31 -19.58
C ILE A 21 -48.76 8.13 -19.32
N PHE A 22 -48.64 9.31 -19.92
CA PHE A 22 -47.45 10.16 -19.77
C PHE A 22 -47.20 10.56 -18.31
N ARG A 23 -48.24 10.99 -17.59
CA ARG A 23 -48.13 11.36 -16.17
C ARG A 23 -47.72 10.18 -15.30
N ARG A 24 -48.31 8.99 -15.52
CA ARG A 24 -48.00 7.77 -14.76
C ARG A 24 -46.59 7.29 -15.06
N THR A 25 -46.22 7.18 -16.33
CA THR A 25 -44.87 6.80 -16.78
C THR A 25 -43.82 7.79 -16.28
N GLY A 26 -44.09 9.10 -16.35
CA GLY A 26 -43.19 10.14 -15.85
C GLY A 26 -42.95 10.03 -14.34
N THR A 27 -43.99 9.75 -13.56
CA THR A 27 -43.85 9.55 -12.10
C THR A 27 -42.98 8.32 -11.81
N ILE A 28 -43.25 7.19 -12.47
CA ILE A 28 -42.44 5.96 -12.32
C ILE A 28 -41.00 6.20 -12.75
N PHE A 29 -40.77 6.96 -13.82
CA PHE A 29 -39.42 7.27 -14.31
C PHE A 29 -38.65 8.15 -13.33
N ILE A 30 -39.30 9.16 -12.74
CA ILE A 30 -38.70 10.00 -11.69
C ILE A 30 -38.40 9.15 -10.45
N ASP A 31 -39.35 8.33 -9.98
CA ASP A 31 -39.14 7.46 -8.82
C ASP A 31 -37.99 6.48 -9.08
N TYR A 32 -37.92 5.88 -10.27
CA TYR A 32 -36.82 5.01 -10.68
C TYR A 32 -35.48 5.76 -10.70
N PHE A 33 -35.44 6.97 -11.24
CA PHE A 33 -34.24 7.81 -11.25
C PHE A 33 -33.79 8.18 -9.82
N LEU A 34 -34.74 8.54 -8.95
CA LEU A 34 -34.47 8.83 -7.55
C LEU A 34 -33.92 7.59 -6.83
N VAL A 35 -34.56 6.43 -6.98
CA VAL A 35 -34.08 5.19 -6.37
C VAL A 35 -32.71 4.81 -6.90
N THR A 36 -32.49 4.82 -8.22
CA THR A 36 -31.21 4.39 -8.79
C THR A 36 -30.04 5.31 -8.42
N LEU A 37 -30.24 6.62 -8.39
CA LEU A 37 -29.18 7.56 -8.00
C LEU A 37 -28.98 7.62 -6.48
N PHE A 38 -30.06 7.72 -5.72
CA PHE A 38 -29.98 7.98 -4.29
C PHE A 38 -29.85 6.71 -3.46
N LEU A 39 -30.25 5.52 -3.91
CA LEU A 39 -30.14 4.28 -3.12
C LEU A 39 -28.70 3.77 -3.01
N SER A 40 -27.84 4.09 -3.99
CA SER A 40 -26.42 3.75 -3.93
C SER A 40 -25.73 4.39 -2.72
N TRP A 41 -26.05 5.66 -2.43
CA TRP A 41 -25.44 6.40 -1.32
C TRP A 41 -25.66 5.78 0.09
N PRO A 42 -26.90 5.51 0.55
CA PRO A 42 -27.13 4.90 1.87
C PRO A 42 -26.59 3.48 1.92
N PHE A 43 -26.63 2.73 0.80
CA PHE A 43 -26.01 1.41 0.74
C PHE A 43 -24.49 1.50 0.99
N HIS A 44 -23.79 2.42 0.33
CA HIS A 44 -22.36 2.65 0.55
C HIS A 44 -22.06 3.21 1.95
N PHE A 45 -22.93 4.07 2.49
CA PHE A 45 -22.79 4.59 3.85
C PHE A 45 -22.90 3.50 4.92
N VAL A 46 -23.86 2.59 4.76
CA VAL A 46 -24.05 1.47 5.70
C VAL A 46 -22.92 0.44 5.57
N THR A 47 -22.53 0.11 4.34
CA THR A 47 -21.48 -0.90 4.08
C THR A 47 -20.06 -0.40 4.35
N GLY A 48 -19.83 0.92 4.35
CA GLY A 48 -18.55 1.57 4.65
C GLY A 48 -18.50 2.12 6.09
N PRO A 49 -18.79 3.42 6.31
CA PRO A 49 -18.68 4.08 7.61
C PRO A 49 -19.36 3.35 8.78
N VAL A 50 -20.64 2.95 8.62
CA VAL A 50 -21.39 2.31 9.71
C VAL A 50 -20.78 0.96 10.06
N ARG A 51 -20.43 0.15 9.05
CA ARG A 51 -19.76 -1.13 9.25
C ARG A 51 -18.41 -0.97 9.94
N TRP A 52 -17.61 0.02 9.54
CA TRP A 52 -16.33 0.32 10.19
C TRP A 52 -16.51 0.70 11.66
N ARG A 53 -17.45 1.60 11.97
CA ARG A 53 -17.74 2.00 13.35
C ARG A 53 -18.29 0.87 14.21
N ARG A 54 -19.11 -0.02 13.64
CA ARG A 54 -19.57 -1.23 14.34
C ARG A 54 -18.44 -2.23 14.63
N ALA A 55 -17.45 -2.33 13.76
CA ALA A 55 -16.35 -3.28 13.92
C ALA A 55 -15.22 -2.76 14.82
N VAL A 56 -14.86 -1.48 14.71
CA VAL A 56 -13.66 -0.91 15.37
C VAL A 56 -14.01 -0.01 16.56
N GLY A 57 -15.18 0.63 16.55
CA GLY A 57 -15.59 1.63 17.53
C GLY A 57 -15.00 3.02 17.26
N PHE A 58 -14.79 3.79 18.33
CA PHE A 58 -14.07 5.07 18.34
C PHE A 58 -12.82 4.89 19.20
N ARG A 59 -11.65 5.24 18.66
CA ARG A 59 -10.36 5.09 19.34
C ARG A 59 -9.58 6.41 19.28
N ASP A 60 -8.66 6.62 20.24
CA ASP A 60 -7.82 7.82 20.27
C ASP A 60 -6.84 7.88 19.08
N ARG A 61 -6.34 6.72 18.65
CA ARG A 61 -5.52 6.56 17.45
C ARG A 61 -6.20 5.58 16.50
N GLU A 62 -6.48 6.04 15.28
CA GLU A 62 -7.15 5.24 14.24
C GLU A 62 -6.24 5.06 13.02
N ILE A 63 -6.25 3.86 12.43
CA ILE A 63 -5.59 3.58 11.16
C ILE A 63 -6.51 3.97 10.01
N ILE A 64 -6.08 4.94 9.21
CA ILE A 64 -6.78 5.35 8.00
C ILE A 64 -6.06 4.78 6.78
N VAL A 65 -6.75 3.90 6.04
CA VAL A 65 -6.23 3.34 4.79
C VAL A 65 -6.88 4.06 3.63
N ARG A 66 -6.02 4.65 2.79
CA ARG A 66 -6.42 5.32 1.55
C ARG A 66 -6.03 4.46 0.37
N ARG A 67 -6.99 4.22 -0.51
CA ARG A 67 -6.81 3.56 -1.79
C ARG A 67 -6.73 4.61 -2.89
N SER A 68 -5.74 4.47 -3.75
CA SER A 68 -5.59 5.28 -4.95
C SER A 68 -6.81 5.14 -5.87
N SER A 69 -7.24 6.25 -6.46
CA SER A 69 -8.36 6.26 -7.38
C SER A 69 -8.00 5.57 -8.71
N ARG A 70 -8.99 4.93 -9.32
CA ARG A 70 -8.80 4.11 -10.52
C ARG A 70 -8.27 4.90 -11.72
N SER A 71 -8.49 6.21 -11.75
CA SER A 71 -8.09 7.10 -12.84
C SER A 71 -6.57 7.22 -12.98
N TRP A 72 -5.84 7.31 -11.86
CA TRP A 72 -4.37 7.42 -11.91
C TRP A 72 -3.68 6.09 -11.61
N SER A 73 -4.29 5.17 -10.84
CA SER A 73 -3.71 3.83 -10.66
C SER A 73 -3.55 3.07 -11.98
N ARG A 74 -4.37 3.36 -12.99
CA ARG A 74 -4.24 2.80 -14.35
C ARG A 74 -3.02 3.30 -15.11
N LYS A 75 -2.47 4.46 -14.72
CA LYS A 75 -1.29 5.07 -15.36
C LYS A 75 0.01 4.54 -14.77
N LEU A 76 -0.06 3.77 -13.68
CA LEU A 76 1.11 3.18 -13.05
C LEU A 76 1.65 2.04 -13.90
N GLU A 77 2.96 2.06 -14.12
CA GLU A 77 3.68 0.96 -14.73
C GLU A 77 3.76 -0.21 -13.75
N ARG A 78 3.28 -1.40 -14.16
CA ARG A 78 3.08 -2.56 -13.28
C ARG A 78 4.36 -3.14 -12.66
N ASN A 79 5.49 -3.00 -13.34
CA ASN A 79 6.78 -3.56 -12.92
C ASN A 79 7.81 -2.48 -12.60
N LYS A 80 7.37 -1.23 -12.45
CA LYS A 80 8.24 -0.15 -12.04
C LYS A 80 7.91 0.23 -10.61
N TRP A 81 8.95 0.27 -9.79
CA TRP A 81 8.80 0.70 -8.42
C TRP A 81 8.43 2.19 -8.36
N ILE A 82 7.31 2.51 -7.72
CA ILE A 82 6.69 3.85 -7.67
C ILE A 82 7.65 4.94 -7.18
N ARG A 83 8.62 4.59 -6.33
CA ARG A 83 9.62 5.54 -5.82
C ARG A 83 10.51 6.13 -6.92
N HIS A 84 10.70 5.42 -8.04
CA HIS A 84 11.50 5.88 -9.17
C HIS A 84 10.72 6.76 -10.17
N ASP A 85 9.41 6.90 -9.99
CA ASP A 85 8.60 7.84 -10.76
C ASP A 85 8.43 9.12 -9.94
N GLU A 86 9.16 10.18 -10.29
CA GLU A 86 9.17 11.45 -9.55
C GLU A 86 7.76 12.03 -9.38
N ALA A 87 6.94 12.00 -10.44
CA ALA A 87 5.59 12.56 -10.38
C ALA A 87 4.69 11.79 -9.41
N MET A 88 4.81 10.46 -9.34
CA MET A 88 4.03 9.62 -8.43
C MET A 88 4.57 9.70 -7.00
N ARG A 89 5.90 9.74 -6.85
CA ARG A 89 6.57 9.93 -5.57
C ARG A 89 6.10 11.22 -4.91
N ASP A 90 6.15 12.36 -5.61
CA ASP A 90 5.77 13.65 -5.07
C ASP A 90 4.30 13.69 -4.64
N LYS A 91 3.43 13.07 -5.43
CA LYS A 91 2.00 12.94 -5.11
C LYS A 91 1.75 12.13 -3.84
N ILE A 92 2.50 11.05 -3.64
CA ILE A 92 2.40 10.21 -2.44
C ILE A 92 2.99 10.93 -1.23
N VAL A 93 4.16 11.57 -1.37
CA VAL A 93 4.81 12.35 -0.32
C VAL A 93 3.88 13.47 0.15
N ALA A 94 3.26 14.21 -0.76
CA ALA A 94 2.28 15.24 -0.44
C ALA A 94 1.09 14.67 0.36
N ALA A 95 0.61 13.48 0.01
CA ALA A 95 -0.51 12.83 0.68
C ALA A 95 -0.18 12.37 2.11
N VAL A 96 1.09 12.16 2.46
CA VAL A 96 1.55 11.69 3.79
C VAL A 96 2.18 12.78 4.65
N THR A 97 2.14 14.04 4.21
CA THR A 97 2.63 15.17 5.00
C THR A 97 1.92 15.26 6.37
N PRO A 98 2.62 15.68 7.44
CA PRO A 98 2.04 15.80 8.78
C PRO A 98 0.79 16.69 8.82
N GLU A 99 0.79 17.79 8.07
CA GLU A 99 -0.34 18.72 7.94
C GLU A 99 -1.58 18.05 7.33
N ARG A 100 -1.37 17.12 6.37
CA ARG A 100 -2.45 16.37 5.75
C ARG A 100 -2.96 15.30 6.71
N ILE A 101 -2.07 14.49 7.30
CA ILE A 101 -2.43 13.38 8.20
C ILE A 101 -3.07 13.84 9.52
N GLY A 102 -2.78 15.06 9.98
CA GLY A 102 -3.40 15.63 11.19
C GLY A 102 -4.92 15.84 11.09
N LYS A 103 -5.51 15.72 9.89
CA LYS A 103 -6.96 15.86 9.67
C LYS A 103 -7.68 14.52 9.89
N THR A 104 -8.99 14.60 10.16
CA THR A 104 -9.84 13.41 10.24
C THR A 104 -9.86 12.63 8.92
N GLY A 105 -10.01 11.30 8.98
CA GLY A 105 -9.91 10.43 7.80
C GLY A 105 -10.82 10.83 6.63
N TYR A 106 -12.02 11.36 6.90
CA TYR A 106 -12.95 11.79 5.85
C TYR A 106 -12.44 13.02 5.07
N LEU A 107 -11.68 13.90 5.72
CA LEU A 107 -11.05 15.06 5.09
C LEU A 107 -9.80 14.70 4.26
N LEU A 108 -9.36 13.44 4.33
CA LEU A 108 -8.26 12.92 3.51
C LEU A 108 -8.74 12.36 2.18
N VAL A 109 -10.05 12.36 1.92
CA VAL A 109 -10.63 11.99 0.63
C VAL A 109 -10.45 13.16 -0.33
N ASP A 110 -9.95 12.85 -1.51
CA ASP A 110 -9.83 13.78 -2.64
C ASP A 110 -9.99 13.01 -3.96
N ASP A 111 -9.77 13.68 -5.10
CA ASP A 111 -9.91 13.08 -6.43
C ASP A 111 -8.95 11.88 -6.65
N ASP A 112 -7.88 11.83 -5.87
CA ASP A 112 -6.79 10.86 -6.01
C ASP A 112 -6.85 9.74 -4.98
N TRP A 113 -7.45 9.99 -3.81
CA TRP A 113 -7.46 9.08 -2.69
C TRP A 113 -8.86 8.90 -2.13
N ASN A 114 -9.30 7.65 -2.02
CA ASN A 114 -10.56 7.28 -1.37
C ASN A 114 -10.31 6.38 -0.16
N LEU A 115 -11.23 6.35 0.79
CA LEU A 115 -11.13 5.49 1.98
C LEU A 115 -11.47 4.04 1.64
N ASP A 116 -10.65 3.13 2.16
CA ASP A 116 -10.90 1.69 2.08
C ASP A 116 -11.32 1.16 3.45
N TYR A 117 -12.63 1.20 3.72
CA TYR A 117 -13.19 0.75 4.99
C TYR A 117 -12.89 -0.72 5.31
N GLN A 118 -12.80 -1.59 4.30
CA GLN A 118 -12.48 -3.00 4.55
C GLN A 118 -11.02 -3.17 4.96
N ALA A 119 -10.10 -2.48 4.28
CA ALA A 119 -8.71 -2.48 4.68
C ALA A 119 -8.50 -1.83 6.06
N MET A 120 -9.22 -0.75 6.37
CA MET A 120 -9.22 -0.11 7.70
C MET A 120 -9.66 -1.07 8.81
N ILE A 121 -10.75 -1.82 8.61
CA ILE A 121 -11.22 -2.81 9.59
C ILE A 121 -10.17 -3.91 9.78
N ARG A 122 -9.60 -4.43 8.67
CA ARG A 122 -8.56 -5.47 8.73
C ARG A 122 -7.29 -5.00 9.42
N ALA A 123 -6.84 -3.79 9.14
CA ALA A 123 -5.66 -3.21 9.76
C ALA A 123 -5.83 -3.08 11.28
N HIS A 124 -6.99 -2.61 11.75
CA HIS A 124 -7.28 -2.58 13.18
C HIS A 124 -7.36 -3.97 13.80
N ALA A 125 -7.95 -4.95 13.09
CA ALA A 125 -7.99 -6.33 13.56
C ALA A 125 -6.56 -6.91 13.74
N LEU A 126 -5.61 -6.56 12.85
CA LEU A 126 -4.20 -6.95 12.99
C LEU A 126 -3.53 -6.32 14.22
N VAL A 127 -3.84 -5.07 14.55
CA VAL A 127 -3.35 -4.43 15.78
C VAL A 127 -3.98 -5.06 17.02
N ASP A 128 -5.25 -5.43 16.96
CA ASP A 128 -5.93 -6.06 18.10
C ASP A 128 -5.34 -7.44 18.42
N LEU A 129 -4.81 -8.13 17.41
CA LEU A 129 -4.06 -9.38 17.58
C LEU A 129 -2.68 -9.18 18.24
N THR A 130 -2.13 -7.96 18.27
CA THR A 130 -0.82 -7.70 18.90
C THR A 130 -0.85 -8.03 20.38
N ARG A 131 -2.00 -7.88 21.04
CA ARG A 131 -2.21 -8.29 22.44
C ARG A 131 -1.98 -9.79 22.67
N LYS A 132 -2.06 -10.60 21.61
CA LYS A 132 -1.87 -12.06 21.63
C LYS A 132 -0.49 -12.50 21.12
N GLY A 133 0.38 -11.55 20.72
CA GLY A 133 1.73 -11.82 20.21
C GLY A 133 1.81 -11.97 18.68
N ASP A 134 0.69 -12.18 17.98
CA ASP A 134 0.65 -12.48 16.54
C ASP A 134 0.27 -11.28 15.65
N GLY A 135 0.17 -10.08 16.23
CA GLY A 135 -0.30 -8.89 15.52
C GLY A 135 0.78 -7.89 15.13
N VAL A 136 0.35 -6.82 14.46
CA VAL A 136 1.24 -5.76 13.96
C VAL A 136 1.10 -4.51 14.83
N GLN A 137 2.22 -3.93 15.25
CA GLN A 137 2.19 -2.73 16.08
C GLN A 137 1.55 -1.55 15.33
N LEU A 138 0.85 -0.68 16.06
CA LEU A 138 0.14 0.45 15.46
C LEU A 138 1.07 1.38 14.65
N ASP A 139 2.29 1.60 15.15
CA ASP A 139 3.25 2.50 14.53
C ASP A 139 3.80 1.97 13.19
N GLU A 140 3.67 0.68 12.91
CA GLU A 140 4.05 0.08 11.62
C GLU A 140 3.16 0.57 10.47
N PHE A 141 1.95 1.03 10.77
CA PHE A 141 1.04 1.61 9.77
C PHE A 141 1.32 3.09 9.51
N ARG A 142 2.24 3.72 10.26
CA ARG A 142 2.53 5.15 10.14
C ARG A 142 3.19 5.43 8.79
N THR A 143 2.51 6.22 7.94
CA THR A 143 3.00 6.64 6.61
C THR A 143 3.45 5.47 5.71
N ALA A 144 2.88 4.29 5.94
CA ALA A 144 3.15 3.11 5.13
C ALA A 144 2.32 3.17 3.84
N VAL A 145 3.00 2.97 2.71
CA VAL A 145 2.42 2.93 1.38
C VAL A 145 2.60 1.51 0.86
N LEU A 146 1.48 0.86 0.49
CA LEU A 146 1.46 -0.50 0.00
C LEU A 146 1.25 -0.49 -1.51
N VAL A 147 2.13 -1.17 -2.24
CA VAL A 147 2.10 -1.25 -3.70
C VAL A 147 2.31 -2.69 -4.10
N HIS A 148 1.56 -3.17 -5.09
CA HIS A 148 1.73 -4.50 -5.64
C HIS A 148 2.36 -4.40 -7.03
N THR A 149 3.49 -5.08 -7.26
CA THR A 149 4.10 -5.27 -8.57
C THR A 149 3.93 -6.71 -9.03
N ASP A 150 3.89 -6.96 -10.34
CA ASP A 150 3.74 -8.33 -10.85
C ASP A 150 5.04 -9.14 -10.69
N SER A 151 6.20 -8.48 -10.64
CA SER A 151 7.54 -9.07 -10.43
C SER A 151 7.83 -9.44 -8.97
N ASP A 152 7.54 -8.54 -8.04
CA ASP A 152 8.03 -8.63 -6.65
C ASP A 152 6.88 -8.80 -5.63
N GLY A 153 5.63 -8.76 -6.09
CA GLY A 153 4.45 -8.86 -5.23
C GLY A 153 4.20 -7.61 -4.40
N TRP A 154 3.79 -7.79 -3.14
CA TRP A 154 3.49 -6.68 -2.23
C TRP A 154 4.76 -6.07 -1.66
N LEU A 155 4.91 -4.78 -1.89
CA LEU A 155 6.01 -3.96 -1.43
C LEU A 155 5.49 -2.87 -0.49
N VAL A 156 6.27 -2.58 0.55
CA VAL A 156 5.95 -1.56 1.57
C VAL A 156 6.97 -0.44 1.47
N TRP A 157 6.48 0.79 1.35
CA TRP A 157 7.28 2.00 1.40
C TRP A 157 6.92 2.82 2.64
N ARG A 158 7.90 3.07 3.51
CA ARG A 158 7.73 3.89 4.73
C ARG A 158 8.27 5.28 4.49
N VAL A 159 7.38 6.22 4.15
CA VAL A 159 7.80 7.54 3.70
C VAL A 159 8.37 8.39 4.83
N ALA A 160 7.83 8.31 6.05
CA ALA A 160 8.36 9.09 7.18
C ALA A 160 9.78 8.67 7.59
N ASP A 161 10.14 7.40 7.36
CA ASP A 161 11.46 6.90 7.73
C ASP A 161 12.54 7.50 6.83
N GLU A 162 12.24 7.84 5.57
CA GLU A 162 13.21 8.42 4.61
C GLU A 162 13.88 9.71 5.09
N ASN A 163 13.21 10.53 5.91
CA ASN A 163 13.77 11.81 6.38
C ASN A 163 14.45 11.71 7.74
N THR A 164 14.42 10.56 8.39
CA THR A 164 15.15 10.33 9.64
C THR A 164 16.60 9.93 9.34
N PRO A 165 17.59 10.27 10.21
CA PRO A 165 18.97 9.80 10.03
C PRO A 165 19.04 8.27 9.85
N ALA A 166 18.38 7.51 10.72
CA ALA A 166 18.36 6.05 10.68
C ALA A 166 17.67 5.48 9.42
N GLY A 167 16.62 6.14 8.92
CA GLY A 167 15.97 5.68 7.68
C GLY A 167 16.68 6.14 6.41
N ARG A 168 17.45 7.24 6.43
CA ARG A 168 18.37 7.60 5.34
C ARG A 168 19.47 6.55 5.20
N GLU A 169 20.09 6.15 6.31
CA GLU A 169 21.09 5.08 6.35
C GLU A 169 20.52 3.74 5.88
N ARG A 170 19.35 3.34 6.41
CA ARG A 170 18.71 2.08 6.02
C ARG A 170 18.32 2.03 4.53
N ASN A 171 17.87 3.15 3.97
CA ASN A 171 17.54 3.23 2.55
C ASN A 171 18.80 3.26 1.68
N ALA A 172 19.83 4.03 2.05
CA ALA A 172 21.11 4.01 1.35
C ALA A 172 21.72 2.61 1.34
N HIS A 173 21.65 1.89 2.47
CA HIS A 173 22.10 0.50 2.56
C HIS A 173 21.30 -0.43 1.62
N ARG A 174 19.96 -0.31 1.60
CA ARG A 174 19.13 -1.11 0.69
C ARG A 174 19.42 -0.80 -0.78
N ASP A 175 19.58 0.48 -1.12
CA ASP A 175 19.86 0.93 -2.49
C ASP A 175 21.26 0.44 -2.94
N GLN A 176 22.26 0.40 -2.05
CA GLN A 176 23.57 -0.24 -2.28
C GLN A 176 23.46 -1.74 -2.56
N VAL A 177 22.66 -2.47 -1.77
CA VAL A 177 22.45 -3.92 -1.97
C VAL A 177 21.75 -4.20 -3.30
N LEU A 178 20.81 -3.36 -3.72
CA LEU A 178 20.14 -3.48 -5.02
C LEU A 178 21.12 -3.17 -6.18
N ALA A 179 21.92 -2.11 -6.07
CA ALA A 179 22.94 -1.80 -7.07
C ALA A 179 24.00 -2.91 -7.20
N PHE A 180 24.33 -3.56 -6.08
CA PHE A 180 25.20 -4.74 -6.04
C PHE A 180 24.58 -5.92 -6.81
N LYS A 181 23.29 -6.20 -6.61
CA LYS A 181 22.56 -7.21 -7.38
C LYS A 181 22.58 -6.90 -8.88
N ASP A 182 22.27 -5.66 -9.26
CA ASP A 182 22.17 -5.26 -10.67
C ASP A 182 23.52 -5.35 -11.39
N LYS A 183 24.62 -4.96 -10.72
CA LYS A 183 25.98 -5.07 -11.26
C LYS A 183 26.40 -6.53 -11.43
N LEU A 184 26.06 -7.42 -10.50
CA LEU A 184 26.31 -8.87 -10.64
C LEU A 184 25.45 -9.51 -11.75
N THR A 185 24.22 -9.03 -11.91
CA THR A 185 23.32 -9.48 -12.99
C THR A 185 23.84 -9.06 -14.36
N ALA A 186 24.36 -7.83 -14.49
CA ALA A 186 24.99 -7.35 -15.73
C ALA A 186 26.23 -8.16 -16.13
N LEU A 187 26.94 -8.73 -15.15
CA LEU A 187 28.08 -9.64 -15.36
C LEU A 187 27.66 -11.11 -15.58
N GLY A 188 26.36 -11.40 -15.59
CA GLY A 188 25.82 -12.76 -15.74
C GLY A 188 26.04 -13.66 -14.51
N LYS A 189 26.37 -13.09 -13.34
CA LYS A 189 26.74 -13.82 -12.11
C LYS A 189 25.74 -13.57 -10.97
N GLU A 190 24.45 -13.55 -11.30
CA GLU A 190 23.37 -13.34 -10.33
C GLU A 190 23.32 -14.44 -9.24
N SER A 191 23.78 -15.65 -9.55
CA SER A 191 23.85 -16.77 -8.59
C SER A 191 24.76 -16.50 -7.39
N LEU A 192 25.78 -15.65 -7.54
CA LEU A 192 26.66 -15.23 -6.44
C LEU A 192 25.91 -14.35 -5.43
N PHE A 193 25.01 -13.50 -5.90
CA PHE A 193 24.20 -12.64 -5.03
C PHE A 193 23.32 -13.48 -4.11
N TYR A 194 22.61 -14.48 -4.66
CA TYR A 194 21.70 -15.31 -3.85
C TYR A 194 22.43 -16.17 -2.83
N ARG A 195 23.57 -16.75 -3.21
CA ARG A 195 24.42 -17.53 -2.29
C ARG A 195 25.02 -16.66 -1.18
N TRP A 196 25.38 -15.41 -1.48
CA TRP A 196 25.81 -14.45 -0.46
C TRP A 196 24.69 -14.13 0.52
N VAL A 197 23.49 -13.79 0.02
CA VAL A 197 22.32 -13.52 0.86
C VAL A 197 21.98 -14.73 1.74
N GLU A 198 22.02 -15.93 1.17
CA GLU A 198 21.80 -17.19 1.89
C GLU A 198 22.81 -17.40 3.02
N LEU A 199 24.10 -17.16 2.76
CA LEU A 199 25.15 -17.29 3.77
C LEU A 199 24.96 -16.29 4.93
N VAL A 200 24.66 -15.03 4.62
CA VAL A 200 24.40 -13.98 5.62
C VAL A 200 23.13 -14.29 6.43
N GLN A 201 22.08 -14.79 5.76
CA GLN A 201 20.84 -15.18 6.42
C GLN A 201 21.02 -16.43 7.30
N TRP A 202 21.83 -17.40 6.86
CA TRP A 202 22.15 -18.59 7.62
C TRP A 202 22.94 -18.27 8.89
N GLU A 203 23.99 -17.45 8.79
CA GLU A 203 24.79 -17.02 9.95
C GLU A 203 23.98 -16.17 10.94
N SER A 204 23.08 -15.31 10.45
CA SER A 204 22.24 -14.46 11.31
C SER A 204 21.07 -15.19 11.97
N SER A 205 20.62 -16.34 11.44
CA SER A 205 19.52 -17.14 11.99
C SER A 205 19.95 -18.17 13.04
N GLN A 206 21.27 -18.32 13.28
CA GLN A 206 21.82 -19.22 14.30
C GLN A 206 21.52 -18.72 15.73
N PRO A 207 21.21 -19.61 16.68
CA PRO A 207 21.05 -19.24 18.09
C PRO A 207 22.34 -18.61 18.63
N GLY A 208 22.23 -17.44 19.26
CA GLY A 208 23.36 -16.63 19.74
C GLY A 208 23.54 -15.28 19.03
N GLY A 209 22.79 -15.02 17.95
CA GLY A 209 22.84 -13.75 17.22
C GLY A 209 24.09 -13.57 16.36
N PHE A 210 24.15 -12.44 15.66
CA PHE A 210 25.21 -12.12 14.71
C PHE A 210 26.40 -11.46 15.44
N THR A 211 27.21 -12.27 16.14
CA THR A 211 28.36 -11.79 16.91
C THR A 211 29.50 -11.27 16.01
N PRO A 212 30.37 -10.36 16.50
CA PRO A 212 31.47 -9.81 15.71
C PRO A 212 32.41 -10.86 15.11
N GLU A 213 32.63 -11.99 15.80
CA GLU A 213 33.48 -13.09 15.33
C GLU A 213 32.83 -13.82 14.16
N ARG A 214 31.50 -14.03 14.21
CA ARG A 214 30.74 -14.68 13.13
C ARG A 214 30.64 -13.80 11.90
N GLN A 215 30.64 -12.49 12.09
CA GLN A 215 30.68 -11.54 10.98
C GLN A 215 32.00 -11.60 10.23
N GLN A 216 33.11 -11.70 10.95
CA GLN A 216 34.42 -11.88 10.34
C GLN A 216 34.52 -13.21 9.59
N SER A 217 34.03 -14.31 10.17
CA SER A 217 34.03 -15.60 9.49
C SER A 217 33.10 -15.64 8.28
N ALA A 218 31.95 -14.97 8.34
CA ALA A 218 31.06 -14.81 7.20
C ALA A 218 31.74 -14.00 6.09
N MET A 219 32.39 -12.88 6.43
CA MET A 219 33.05 -12.03 5.44
C MET A 219 34.20 -12.74 4.71
N VAL A 220 34.98 -13.57 5.42
CA VAL A 220 36.04 -14.40 4.82
C VAL A 220 35.45 -15.43 3.86
N GLN A 221 34.35 -16.09 4.22
CA GLN A 221 33.66 -17.03 3.34
C GLN A 221 33.11 -16.35 2.08
N VAL A 222 32.57 -15.14 2.22
CA VAL A 222 32.09 -14.33 1.09
C VAL A 222 33.26 -13.94 0.17
N GLN A 223 34.38 -13.48 0.72
CA GLN A 223 35.57 -13.15 -0.08
C GLN A 223 36.05 -14.36 -0.89
N GLN A 224 36.19 -15.52 -0.25
CA GLN A 224 36.60 -16.75 -0.94
C GLN A 224 35.62 -17.18 -2.04
N MET A 225 34.32 -17.02 -1.81
CA MET A 225 33.28 -17.35 -2.78
C MET A 225 33.33 -16.43 -4.02
N PHE A 226 33.65 -15.14 -3.83
CA PHE A 226 33.80 -14.18 -4.92
C PHE A 226 35.13 -14.37 -5.67
N GLU A 227 36.22 -14.68 -4.96
CA GLU A 227 37.53 -14.97 -5.54
C GLU A 227 37.52 -16.22 -6.44
N GLN A 228 36.75 -17.25 -6.07
CA GLN A 228 36.56 -18.45 -6.92
C GLN A 228 35.98 -18.12 -8.30
N GLU A 229 35.24 -17.02 -8.41
CA GLU A 229 34.67 -16.53 -9.66
C GLU A 229 35.51 -15.39 -10.28
N ASN A 230 36.76 -15.19 -9.84
CA ASN A 230 37.66 -14.11 -10.26
C ASN A 230 37.05 -12.70 -10.06
N ILE A 231 36.25 -12.48 -9.02
CA ILE A 231 35.73 -11.16 -8.65
C ILE A 231 36.28 -10.80 -7.26
N SER A 232 36.91 -9.64 -7.15
CA SER A 232 37.33 -9.08 -5.86
C SER A 232 36.11 -8.48 -5.15
N PHE A 233 35.68 -9.07 -4.04
CA PHE A 233 34.52 -8.57 -3.28
C PHE A 233 34.76 -7.16 -2.72
N SER A 234 35.98 -6.89 -2.23
CA SER A 234 36.34 -5.57 -1.69
C SER A 234 36.28 -4.48 -2.76
N ASP A 235 36.88 -4.72 -3.93
CA ASP A 235 36.91 -3.72 -5.01
C ASP A 235 35.51 -3.51 -5.57
N PHE A 236 34.71 -4.57 -5.64
CA PHE A 236 33.33 -4.50 -6.13
C PHE A 236 32.40 -3.75 -5.17
N TRP A 237 32.62 -3.88 -3.86
CA TRP A 237 31.86 -3.20 -2.82
C TRP A 237 32.31 -1.75 -2.64
N ASP A 238 33.60 -1.48 -2.73
CA ASP A 238 34.16 -0.12 -2.70
C ASP A 238 33.70 0.72 -3.88
N ASP A 239 33.62 0.13 -5.08
CA ASP A 239 33.03 0.75 -6.28
C ASP A 239 31.57 1.23 -6.09
N LEU A 240 30.81 0.65 -5.16
CA LEU A 240 29.40 0.96 -4.91
C LEU A 240 29.20 1.97 -3.77
N GLY A 241 30.28 2.57 -3.26
CA GLY A 241 30.25 3.59 -2.21
C GLY A 241 30.82 3.14 -0.86
N GLY A 242 31.52 2.00 -0.82
CA GLY A 242 32.36 1.59 0.31
C GLY A 242 31.64 1.04 1.53
N MET A 243 32.42 0.39 2.40
CA MET A 243 32.04 -0.19 3.70
C MET A 243 31.58 0.84 4.76
N GLN A 244 31.19 2.07 4.39
CA GLN A 244 30.70 3.08 5.33
C GLN A 244 29.24 2.84 5.79
N GLY A 245 28.49 1.97 5.09
CA GLY A 245 27.20 1.44 5.55
C GLY A 245 27.30 0.14 6.35
N LEU A 246 28.50 -0.45 6.43
CA LEU A 246 28.86 -1.55 7.33
C LEU A 246 29.65 -1.01 8.53
N GLU A 247 29.31 0.19 9.00
CA GLU A 247 29.69 0.61 10.36
C GLU A 247 28.89 -0.22 11.36
N MET A 248 29.43 -1.40 11.59
CA MET A 248 29.29 -2.15 12.81
C MET A 248 29.50 -1.23 14.02
N PRO A 249 28.66 -1.30 15.07
CA PRO A 249 28.83 -0.49 16.26
C PRO A 249 30.25 -0.64 16.79
N GLN A 250 31.05 0.42 16.66
CA GLN A 250 32.33 0.52 17.33
C GLN A 250 32.04 0.99 18.76
N GLN A 251 32.19 0.03 19.68
CA GLN A 251 32.30 0.15 21.14
C GLN A 251 31.18 0.89 21.90
#